data_AF-A0A439RHS4-F1
#
_entry.id   AF-A0A439RHS4-F1
#
_cell.length_a   1.000
_cell.length_b   1.000
_cell.length_c   1.000
_cell.angle_alpha   90.00
_cell.angle_beta   90.00
_cell.angle_gamma   90.00
#
_symmetry.space_group_name_H-M   'P 1'
#
loop_
_entity.id
_entity.type
_entity.pdbx_description
1 polymer ?
#
loop_
_entity_poly.entity_id
_entity_poly.type
_entity_poly.pdbx_seq_one_letter_code
_entity_poly.pdbx_strand_id
1 'polypeptide(L)'
;MEPEKRSEKRKKVSYVGVPAVFKLELACKHLNDAYDGFGCYLVGSALERADWRDVDVVLILDDEAFGREFPDVRDLSSGNFEFDTKWLLHTVALSEWLKAQTGLPIDFKIQPQTWANLQHKGPRHAKGIRLTKEPSE
;
A
#
# COMPACT_ATOMS: atom_id res chain seq x y z
N MET A 1 -8.28 48.56 0.64
CA MET A 1 -8.73 47.17 0.48
C MET A 1 -7.64 46.29 1.06
N GLU A 2 -7.85 45.71 2.24
CA GLU A 2 -6.89 44.76 2.80
C GLU A 2 -6.92 43.47 1.98
N PRO A 3 -5.76 42.84 1.74
CA PRO A 3 -5.72 41.55 1.06
C PRO A 3 -6.33 40.49 1.99
N GLU A 4 -7.38 39.85 1.49
CA GLU A 4 -8.06 38.75 2.15
C GLU A 4 -7.05 37.64 2.45
N LYS A 5 -6.79 37.37 3.74
CA LYS A 5 -5.92 36.28 4.19
C LYS A 5 -6.52 34.97 3.69
N ARG A 6 -5.97 34.46 2.59
CA ARG A 6 -6.28 33.14 2.03
C ARG A 6 -6.09 32.12 3.15
N SER A 7 -7.18 31.53 3.64
CA SER A 7 -7.10 30.53 4.71
C SER A 7 -6.12 29.44 4.30
N GLU A 8 -5.12 29.14 5.13
CA GLU A 8 -4.18 28.06 4.85
C GLU A 8 -4.97 26.78 4.54
N LYS A 9 -4.80 26.25 3.33
CA LYS A 9 -5.51 25.04 2.92
C LYS A 9 -5.11 23.92 3.85
N ARG A 10 -6.08 23.37 4.59
CA ARG A 10 -5.85 22.20 5.46
C ARG A 10 -5.16 21.10 4.66
N LYS A 11 -4.03 20.60 5.18
CA LYS A 11 -3.32 19.47 4.60
C LYS A 11 -4.27 18.28 4.52
N LYS A 12 -4.43 17.71 3.31
CA LYS A 12 -5.27 16.53 3.12
C LYS A 12 -4.57 15.32 3.71
N VAL A 13 -5.37 14.39 4.23
CA VAL A 13 -4.90 13.09 4.70
C VAL A 13 -4.45 12.24 3.51
N SER A 14 -5.18 12.30 2.39
CA SER A 14 -4.81 11.64 1.13
C SER A 14 -5.24 12.51 -0.03
N TYR A 15 -4.49 12.43 -1.13
CA TYR A 15 -4.82 13.10 -2.39
C TYR A 15 -5.46 12.14 -3.40
N VAL A 16 -5.77 10.90 -3.01
CA VAL A 16 -6.56 9.96 -3.80
C VAL A 16 -8.05 10.33 -3.71
N GLY A 17 -8.73 10.38 -4.86
CA GLY A 17 -10.15 10.72 -4.93
C GLY A 17 -11.06 9.70 -4.21
N VAL A 18 -12.21 10.16 -3.72
CA VAL A 18 -13.08 9.37 -2.81
C VAL A 18 -13.57 8.04 -3.44
N PRO A 19 -14.16 8.01 -4.67
CA PRO A 19 -14.57 6.73 -5.24
C PRO A 19 -13.40 5.77 -5.46
N ALA A 20 -12.24 6.30 -5.84
CA ALA A 20 -11.05 5.50 -6.11
C ALA A 20 -10.44 4.93 -4.82
N VAL A 21 -10.40 5.70 -3.72
CA VAL A 21 -9.90 5.18 -2.44
C VAL A 21 -10.80 4.09 -1.89
N PHE A 22 -12.13 4.17 -2.05
CA PHE A 22 -13.01 3.09 -1.61
C PHE A 22 -12.90 1.82 -2.47
N LYS A 23 -12.68 1.97 -3.79
CA LYS A 23 -12.34 0.82 -4.64
C LYS A 23 -11.03 0.18 -4.20
N LEU A 24 -10.03 1.00 -3.83
CA LEU A 24 -8.76 0.51 -3.30
C LEU A 24 -8.97 -0.22 -1.96
N GLU A 25 -9.78 0.31 -1.04
CA GLU A 25 -10.14 -0.39 0.20
C GLU A 25 -10.76 -1.77 -0.09
N LEU A 26 -11.69 -1.85 -1.05
CA LEU A 26 -12.35 -3.11 -1.39
C LEU A 26 -11.37 -4.11 -2.01
N ALA A 27 -10.54 -3.67 -2.96
CA ALA A 27 -9.58 -4.55 -3.63
C ALA A 27 -8.50 -5.05 -2.65
N CYS A 28 -7.99 -4.19 -1.76
CA CYS A 28 -7.01 -4.59 -0.76
C CYS A 28 -7.55 -5.60 0.26
N LYS A 29 -8.87 -5.69 0.49
CA LYS A 29 -9.43 -6.75 1.35
C LYS A 29 -9.12 -8.14 0.80
N HIS A 30 -9.26 -8.33 -0.50
CA HIS A 30 -8.98 -9.62 -1.12
C HIS A 30 -7.50 -10.01 -0.98
N LEU A 31 -6.60 -9.04 -1.08
CA LEU A 31 -5.17 -9.29 -0.85
C LEU A 31 -4.88 -9.59 0.62
N ASN A 32 -5.47 -8.84 1.55
CA ASN A 32 -5.31 -9.11 2.98
C ASN A 32 -5.88 -10.48 3.40
N ASP A 33 -6.94 -10.96 2.75
CA ASP A 33 -7.50 -12.29 3.01
C ASP A 33 -6.65 -13.41 2.39
N ALA A 34 -5.91 -13.12 1.31
CA ALA A 34 -5.13 -14.09 0.56
C ALA A 34 -3.72 -14.32 1.13
N TYR A 35 -3.19 -13.36 1.90
CA TYR A 35 -1.85 -13.40 2.44
C TYR A 35 -1.86 -13.26 3.95
N ASP A 36 -1.09 -14.12 4.62
CA ASP A 36 -0.81 -13.98 6.06
C ASP A 36 0.24 -12.88 6.26
N GLY A 37 -0.19 -11.71 6.74
CA GLY A 37 0.70 -10.58 6.97
C GLY A 37 0.05 -9.40 7.70
N PHE A 38 0.74 -8.27 7.74
CA PHE A 38 0.26 -7.02 8.35
C PHE A 38 -0.74 -6.27 7.45
N GLY A 39 -0.85 -6.69 6.18
CA GLY A 39 -1.81 -6.18 5.22
C GLY A 39 -1.26 -5.08 4.31
N CYS A 40 -2.16 -4.54 3.50
CA CYS A 40 -1.86 -3.51 2.50
C CYS A 40 -1.81 -2.11 3.11
N TYR A 41 -0.87 -1.30 2.64
CA TYR A 41 -0.70 0.09 3.03
C TYR A 41 -0.53 0.98 1.81
N LEU A 42 -1.31 2.06 1.75
CA LEU A 42 -1.02 3.18 0.87
C LEU A 42 0.12 4.00 1.48
N VAL A 43 1.14 4.28 0.67
CA VAL A 43 2.31 5.08 1.04
C VAL A 43 2.63 6.11 -0.05
N GLY A 44 3.80 6.74 0.04
CA GLY A 44 4.36 7.53 -1.04
C GLY A 44 3.64 8.85 -1.30
N SER A 45 3.89 9.40 -2.48
CA SER A 45 3.59 10.80 -2.78
C SER A 45 2.09 11.14 -2.80
N ALA A 46 1.22 10.15 -3.00
CA ALA A 46 -0.23 10.31 -2.95
C ALA A 46 -0.78 10.66 -1.55
N LEU A 47 0.03 10.51 -0.49
CA LEU A 47 -0.27 10.99 0.85
C LEU A 47 0.25 12.41 1.13
N GLU A 48 1.17 12.91 0.31
CA GLU A 48 1.93 14.13 0.61
C GLU A 48 1.47 15.34 -0.20
N ARG A 49 1.20 15.14 -1.50
CA ARG A 49 0.94 16.21 -2.47
C ARG A 49 -0.10 15.79 -3.51
N ALA A 50 -0.66 16.73 -4.27
CA ALA A 50 -1.75 16.49 -5.21
C ALA A 50 -1.29 16.04 -6.62
N ASP A 51 -0.04 16.32 -6.97
CA ASP A 51 0.63 16.03 -8.24
C ASP A 51 1.39 14.68 -8.21
N TRP A 52 0.83 13.70 -7.50
CA TRP A 52 1.34 12.33 -7.53
C TRP A 52 1.13 11.72 -8.92
N ARG A 53 2.09 10.90 -9.36
CA ARG A 53 1.99 10.17 -10.65
C ARG A 53 1.41 8.79 -10.44
N ASP A 54 1.92 8.11 -9.42
CA ASP A 54 1.63 6.72 -9.11
C ASP A 54 1.06 6.62 -7.69
N VAL A 55 0.29 5.56 -7.42
CA VAL A 55 -0.28 5.25 -6.10
C VAL A 55 0.46 4.03 -5.55
N ASP A 56 1.40 4.30 -4.66
CA ASP A 56 2.25 3.27 -4.04
C ASP A 56 1.46 2.46 -3.01
N VAL A 57 1.31 1.15 -3.25
CA VAL A 57 0.65 0.21 -2.33
C VAL A 57 1.62 -0.88 -1.95
N VAL A 58 1.84 -1.06 -0.64
CA VAL A 58 2.74 -2.09 -0.13
C VAL A 58 1.96 -3.09 0.70
N LEU A 59 2.01 -4.37 0.34
CA LEU A 59 1.61 -5.47 1.21
C LEU A 59 2.82 -5.87 2.06
N ILE A 60 2.69 -5.73 3.37
CA ILE A 60 3.76 -6.09 4.31
C ILE A 60 3.44 -7.45 4.90
N LEU A 61 4.35 -8.40 4.71
CA LEU A 61 4.29 -9.73 5.33
C LEU A 61 5.24 -9.79 6.52
N ASP A 62 4.97 -10.68 7.48
CA ASP A 62 6.02 -11.06 8.42
C ASP A 62 7.16 -11.76 7.67
N ASP A 63 8.36 -11.72 8.25
CA ASP A 63 9.58 -12.20 7.57
C ASP A 63 9.50 -13.70 7.27
N GLU A 64 8.80 -14.48 8.10
CA GLU A 64 8.61 -15.91 7.90
C GLU A 64 7.63 -16.17 6.74
N ALA A 65 6.48 -15.49 6.71
CA ALA A 65 5.52 -15.54 5.62
C ALA A 65 6.14 -15.10 4.30
N PHE A 66 6.94 -14.03 4.32
CA PHE A 66 7.69 -13.61 3.15
C PHE A 66 8.66 -14.70 2.67
N GLY A 67 9.40 -15.33 3.60
CA GLY A 67 10.29 -16.44 3.27
C GLY A 67 9.57 -17.68 2.73
N ARG A 68 8.35 -17.97 3.19
CA ARG A 68 7.50 -19.04 2.62
C ARG A 68 7.06 -18.70 1.19
N GLU A 69 6.71 -17.44 0.95
CA GLU A 69 6.26 -16.99 -0.37
C GLU A 69 7.41 -16.92 -1.38
N PHE A 70 8.60 -16.49 -0.94
CA PHE A 70 9.79 -16.29 -1.78
C PHE A 70 11.00 -17.04 -1.19
N PRO A 71 11.04 -18.39 -1.27
CA PRO A 71 12.01 -19.23 -0.55
C PRO A 71 13.48 -19.06 -0.96
N ASP A 72 13.73 -18.47 -2.12
CA ASP A 72 15.08 -18.21 -2.63
C ASP A 72 15.65 -16.88 -2.14
N VAL A 73 14.82 -16.02 -1.54
CA VAL A 73 15.28 -14.78 -0.91
C VAL A 73 15.94 -15.09 0.43
N ARG A 74 17.23 -14.79 0.55
CA ARG A 74 18.03 -15.08 1.76
C ARG A 74 18.25 -13.87 2.67
N ASP A 75 18.23 -12.66 2.10
CA ASP A 75 18.46 -11.42 2.83
C ASP A 75 17.21 -10.54 2.75
N LEU A 76 16.57 -10.33 3.90
CA LEU A 76 15.36 -9.52 4.05
C LEU A 76 15.66 -8.07 4.47
N SER A 77 16.93 -7.73 4.62
CA SER A 77 17.39 -6.40 5.03
C SER A 77 17.92 -5.56 3.86
N SER A 78 18.10 -6.17 2.68
CA SER A 78 18.42 -5.48 1.43
C SER A 78 17.26 -5.57 0.44
N GLY A 79 17.25 -4.66 -0.54
CA GLY A 79 16.28 -4.69 -1.65
C GLY A 79 16.53 -5.79 -2.67
N ASN A 80 17.44 -6.74 -2.43
CA ASN A 80 17.80 -7.77 -3.41
C ASN A 80 16.64 -8.73 -3.75
N PHE A 81 15.66 -8.87 -2.86
CA PHE A 81 14.45 -9.64 -3.13
C PHE A 81 13.64 -9.09 -4.32
N GLU A 82 13.84 -7.81 -4.70
CA GLU A 82 13.16 -7.20 -5.86
C GLU A 82 13.63 -7.82 -7.19
N PHE A 83 14.73 -8.57 -7.21
CA PHE A 83 15.19 -9.33 -8.37
C PHE A 83 14.65 -10.76 -8.43
N ASP A 84 13.92 -11.21 -7.40
CA ASP A 84 13.28 -12.52 -7.42
C ASP A 84 12.20 -12.57 -8.53
N THR A 85 12.21 -13.65 -9.32
CA THR A 85 11.32 -13.77 -10.48
C THR A 85 9.85 -13.86 -10.05
N LYS A 86 9.56 -14.61 -8.98
CA LYS A 86 8.19 -14.73 -8.47
C LYS A 86 7.72 -13.38 -7.92
N TRP A 87 8.59 -12.65 -7.21
CA TRP A 87 8.30 -11.31 -6.73
C TRP A 87 7.98 -10.33 -7.87
N LEU A 88 8.80 -10.30 -8.93
CA LEU A 88 8.59 -9.45 -10.10
C LEU A 88 7.24 -9.74 -10.78
N LEU A 89 6.89 -11.01 -10.94
CA LEU A 89 5.60 -11.41 -11.50
C LEU A 89 4.43 -10.94 -10.63
N HIS A 90 4.54 -11.06 -9.30
CA HIS A 90 3.51 -10.57 -8.38
C HIS A 90 3.36 -9.05 -8.45
N THR A 91 4.47 -8.32 -8.38
CA THR A 91 4.51 -6.85 -8.49
C THR A 91 3.79 -6.38 -9.75
N VAL A 92 4.11 -6.95 -10.92
CA VAL A 92 3.48 -6.55 -12.18
C VAL A 92 2.01 -6.98 -12.25
N ALA A 93 1.71 -8.25 -11.94
CA ALA A 93 0.36 -8.79 -12.07
C ALA A 93 -0.64 -8.11 -11.11
N LEU A 94 -0.23 -7.89 -9.85
CA LEU A 94 -1.08 -7.24 -8.85
C LEU A 94 -1.23 -5.74 -9.09
N SER A 95 -0.19 -5.06 -9.61
CA SER A 95 -0.31 -3.66 -10.04
C SER A 95 -1.35 -3.50 -11.14
N GLU A 96 -1.29 -4.31 -12.20
CA GLU A 96 -2.27 -4.25 -13.29
C GLU A 96 -3.68 -4.70 -12.85
N TRP A 97 -3.78 -5.71 -11.99
CA TRP A 97 -5.07 -6.13 -11.43
C TRP A 97 -5.70 -5.02 -10.57
N LEU A 98 -4.96 -4.40 -9.66
CA LEU A 98 -5.43 -3.30 -8.82
C LEU A 98 -5.80 -2.07 -9.65
N LYS A 99 -5.02 -1.75 -10.68
CA LYS A 99 -5.35 -0.70 -11.64
C LYS A 99 -6.67 -0.99 -12.35
N ALA A 100 -6.92 -2.23 -12.78
CA ALA A 100 -8.21 -2.62 -13.36
C ALA A 100 -9.38 -2.47 -12.37
N GLN A 101 -9.16 -2.74 -11.07
CA GLN A 101 -10.21 -2.58 -10.04
C GLN A 101 -10.50 -1.12 -9.71
N THR A 102 -9.48 -0.27 -9.70
CA THR A 102 -9.54 1.07 -9.10
C THR A 102 -9.56 2.21 -10.12
N GLY A 103 -8.98 1.99 -11.31
CA GLY A 103 -8.65 3.03 -12.28
C GLY A 103 -7.43 3.88 -11.90
N LEU A 104 -6.70 3.52 -10.84
CA LEU A 104 -5.51 4.23 -10.37
C LEU A 104 -4.23 3.67 -11.02
N PRO A 105 -3.20 4.51 -11.26
CA PRO A 105 -1.86 4.05 -11.65
C PRO A 105 -1.14 3.44 -10.43
N ILE A 106 -1.43 2.19 -10.11
CA ILE A 106 -0.90 1.51 -8.92
C ILE A 106 0.54 1.03 -9.16
N ASP A 107 1.43 1.30 -8.19
CA ASP A 107 2.72 0.63 -8.03
C ASP A 107 2.62 -0.27 -6.78
N PHE A 108 2.44 -1.58 -6.99
CA PHE A 108 2.23 -2.55 -5.92
C PHE A 108 3.50 -3.34 -5.60
N LYS A 109 3.85 -3.44 -4.31
CA LYS A 109 5.02 -4.20 -3.84
C LYS A 109 4.66 -5.10 -2.67
N ILE A 110 5.19 -6.32 -2.64
CA ILE A 110 5.19 -7.17 -1.44
C ILE A 110 6.51 -6.95 -0.72
N GLN A 111 6.51 -6.73 0.59
CA GLN A 111 7.75 -6.48 1.34
C GLN A 111 7.81 -7.34 2.60
N PRO A 112 9.01 -7.83 2.98
CA PRO A 112 9.22 -8.37 4.32
C PRO A 112 9.15 -7.22 5.33
N GLN A 113 8.65 -7.49 6.54
CA GLN A 113 8.53 -6.49 7.60
C GLN A 113 9.87 -5.80 7.93
N THR A 114 10.98 -6.54 7.87
CA THR A 114 12.31 -6.01 8.20
C THR A 114 12.69 -4.90 7.22
N TRP A 115 12.59 -5.17 5.91
CA TRP A 115 12.83 -4.16 4.88
C TRP A 115 11.84 -2.99 4.96
N ALA A 116 10.55 -3.29 5.08
CA ALA A 116 9.52 -2.27 5.09
C ALA A 116 9.75 -1.25 6.20
N ASN A 117 10.13 -1.71 7.39
CA ASN A 117 10.41 -0.86 8.55
C ASN A 117 11.74 -0.09 8.41
N LEU A 118 12.79 -0.71 7.87
CA LEU A 118 14.05 -0.02 7.58
C LEU A 118 13.86 1.15 6.60
N GLN A 119 13.03 0.97 5.56
CA GLN A 119 12.78 2.00 4.55
C GLN A 119 11.71 3.03 4.97
N HIS A 120 11.11 2.88 6.13
CA HIS A 120 9.97 3.70 6.51
C HIS A 120 10.35 5.07 7.07
N LYS A 121 9.86 6.14 6.43
CA LYS A 121 10.17 7.52 6.83
C LYS A 121 8.94 8.43 7.01
N GLY A 122 7.72 7.92 6.82
CA GLY A 122 6.51 8.74 6.70
C GLY A 122 5.25 8.07 7.23
N PRO A 123 4.03 8.53 6.91
CA PRO A 123 2.81 7.82 7.27
C PRO A 123 2.60 6.57 6.40
N ARG A 124 1.94 5.54 6.96
CA ARG A 124 1.32 4.45 6.19
C ARG A 124 -0.18 4.46 6.44
N HIS A 125 -0.98 4.45 5.39
CA HIS A 125 -2.43 4.36 5.51
C HIS A 125 -2.87 2.94 5.21
N ALA A 126 -3.20 2.18 6.26
CA ALA A 126 -3.70 0.83 6.12
C ALA A 126 -4.93 0.78 5.20
N LYS A 127 -5.00 -0.26 4.38
CA LYS A 127 -6.03 -0.50 3.37
C LYS A 127 -6.61 -1.89 3.50
N GLY A 128 -7.91 -1.99 3.22
CA GLY A 128 -8.63 -3.24 3.23
C GLY A 128 -8.87 -3.80 4.63
N ILE A 129 -8.98 -2.92 5.64
CA ILE A 129 -9.33 -3.33 7.00
C ILE A 129 -10.78 -3.84 7.00
N ARG A 130 -10.99 -5.00 7.62
CA ARG A 130 -12.33 -5.51 7.95
C ARG A 130 -12.75 -4.93 9.30
N LEU A 131 -13.80 -4.12 9.28
CA LEU A 131 -14.48 -3.67 10.49
C LEU A 131 -15.62 -4.66 10.75
N THR A 132 -15.56 -5.36 11.87
CA THR A 132 -16.67 -6.19 12.36
C THR A 132 -17.41 -5.40 13.42
N LYS A 133 -18.74 -5.51 13.47
CA LYS A 133 -19.48 -5.07 14.66
C LYS A 133 -19.07 -5.99 15.81
N GLU A 134 -19.01 -5.45 17.03
CA GLU A 134 -18.92 -6.31 18.21
C GLU A 134 -20.03 -7.36 18.14
N PRO A 135 -19.75 -8.64 18.42
CA PRO A 135 -20.79 -9.64 18.52
C PRO A 135 -21.83 -9.14 19.54
N SER A 136 -23.10 -9.02 19.11
CA SER A 136 -24.19 -8.84 20.05
C SER A 136 -24.25 -10.10 20.93
N GLU A 137 -24.17 -9.92 22.25
CA GLU A 137 -24.32 -10.98 23.27
C GLU A 137 -25.58 -11.85 23.06
#